data_AF-A0A3D0QJX9-F1
#
_entry.id   AF-A0A3D0QJX9-F1
#
_cell.length_a   1.000
_cell.length_b   1.000
_cell.length_c   1.000
_cell.angle_alpha   90.00
_cell.angle_beta   90.00
_cell.angle_gamma   90.00
#
_symmetry.space_group_name_H-M   'P 1'
#
loop_
_entity.id
_entity.type
_entity.pdbx_description
1 polymer ?
#
loop_
_entity_poly.entity_id
_entity_poly.type
_entity_poly.pdbx_seq_one_letter_code
_entity_poly.pdbx_strand_id
1 'polypeptide(L)'
;MEKTSVTIEINQEVSIMLLWIVVGVVLVSGAFLLAPRSIELWTAINYGGVAAVLYLIALLIYALRKPLVAKHRLWMGVCAVIVIGLASFTWMRMESQVHWQAETLMHIRGVIGRGVMRYEMSSVMLKTLDEFYKDGFHTKESLANVFRRQNPGVVVGTNIRKPNWDGDALQVIVTRLEPDLIEIVSQETYVPGRDPQFKNRNGRLGMIQEKLVLTNRGMTHVIEN
;
A
#
# COMPACT_ATOMS: atom_id res chain seq x y z
N MET A 1 -55.84 4.45 39.86
CA MET A 1 -54.70 4.18 38.95
C MET A 1 -53.68 3.38 39.73
N GLU A 2 -53.73 2.07 39.59
CA GLU A 2 -52.81 1.14 40.24
C GLU A 2 -51.45 1.22 39.53
N LYS A 3 -50.40 1.60 40.26
CA LYS A 3 -49.02 1.56 39.74
C LYS A 3 -48.51 0.14 39.88
N THR A 4 -48.63 -0.64 38.81
CA THR A 4 -47.97 -1.94 38.69
C THR A 4 -46.48 -1.70 38.49
N SER A 5 -45.71 -1.68 39.58
CA SER A 5 -44.25 -1.68 39.51
C SER A 5 -43.77 -3.07 39.11
N VAL A 6 -43.36 -3.22 37.85
CA VAL A 6 -42.70 -4.44 37.37
C VAL A 6 -41.28 -4.46 37.92
N THR A 7 -41.10 -5.09 39.07
CA THR A 7 -39.77 -5.45 39.59
C THR A 7 -39.25 -6.61 38.76
N ILE A 8 -38.30 -6.33 37.86
CA ILE A 8 -37.56 -7.35 37.11
C ILE A 8 -36.60 -8.02 38.11
N GLU A 9 -36.95 -9.19 38.62
CA GLU A 9 -36.02 -10.04 39.36
C GLU A 9 -34.95 -10.53 38.39
N ILE A 10 -33.81 -9.82 38.36
CA ILE A 10 -32.65 -10.27 37.61
C ILE A 10 -32.08 -11.50 38.34
N ASN A 11 -32.35 -12.68 37.79
CA ASN A 11 -31.76 -13.93 38.26
C ASN A 11 -30.24 -13.78 38.42
N GLN A 12 -29.67 -14.29 39.52
CA GLN A 12 -28.23 -14.18 39.80
C GLN A 12 -27.36 -14.63 38.62
N GLU A 13 -27.80 -15.65 37.87
CA GLU A 13 -27.12 -16.14 36.67
C GLU A 13 -27.03 -15.10 35.55
N VAL A 14 -28.08 -14.31 35.35
CA VAL A 14 -28.13 -13.22 34.34
C VAL A 14 -27.18 -12.10 34.75
N SER A 15 -27.14 -11.75 36.04
CA SER A 15 -26.21 -10.74 36.57
C SER A 15 -24.75 -11.16 36.35
N ILE A 16 -24.42 -12.44 36.57
CA ILE A 16 -23.07 -12.95 36.37
C ILE A 16 -22.69 -12.96 34.88
N MET A 17 -23.62 -13.32 33.97
CA MET A 17 -23.37 -13.25 32.53
C MET A 17 -23.14 -11.81 32.04
N LEU A 18 -23.92 -10.84 32.54
CA LEU A 18 -23.70 -9.42 32.23
C LEU A 18 -22.32 -8.96 32.72
N LEU A 19 -21.89 -9.39 33.91
CA LEU A 19 -20.56 -9.08 34.42
C LEU A 19 -19.45 -9.63 33.51
N TRP A 20 -19.57 -10.87 33.05
CA TRP A 20 -18.62 -11.45 32.10
C TRP A 20 -18.52 -10.60 30.82
N ILE A 21 -19.65 -10.22 30.23
CA ILE A 21 -19.70 -9.38 29.04
C ILE A 21 -18.97 -8.05 29.28
N VAL A 22 -19.24 -7.37 30.40
CA VAL A 22 -18.58 -6.11 30.75
C VAL A 22 -17.06 -6.30 30.90
N VAL A 23 -16.63 -7.35 31.60
CA VAL A 23 -15.20 -7.67 31.76
C VAL A 23 -14.54 -7.94 30.42
N GLY A 24 -15.20 -8.66 29.51
CA GLY A 24 -14.71 -8.91 28.16
C GLY A 24 -14.54 -7.64 27.35
N VAL A 25 -15.54 -6.76 27.36
CA VAL A 25 -15.49 -5.46 26.67
C VAL A 25 -14.34 -4.61 27.20
N VAL A 26 -14.16 -4.54 28.52
CA VAL A 26 -13.07 -3.78 29.15
C VAL A 26 -11.70 -4.38 28.80
N LEU A 27 -11.56 -5.70 28.81
CA LEU A 27 -10.31 -6.38 28.47
C LEU A 27 -9.90 -6.15 27.02
N VAL A 28 -10.82 -6.33 26.07
CA VAL A 28 -10.55 -6.14 24.64
C VAL A 28 -10.26 -4.67 24.35
N SER A 29 -11.04 -3.75 24.91
CA SER A 29 -10.82 -2.30 24.76
C SER A 29 -9.49 -1.88 25.37
N GLY A 30 -9.16 -2.41 26.55
CA GLY A 30 -7.88 -2.18 27.22
C GLY A 30 -6.71 -2.69 26.40
N ALA A 31 -6.81 -3.91 25.84
CA ALA A 31 -5.78 -4.47 24.97
C ALA A 31 -5.57 -3.63 23.70
N PHE A 32 -6.63 -3.06 23.13
CA PHE A 32 -6.55 -2.15 22.00
C PHE A 32 -5.82 -0.84 22.35
N LEU A 33 -6.06 -0.31 23.55
CA LEU A 33 -5.44 0.94 24.03
C LEU A 33 -4.00 0.76 24.53
N LEU A 34 -3.66 -0.43 25.04
CA LEU A 34 -2.32 -0.79 25.51
C LEU A 34 -1.39 -1.23 24.38
N ALA A 35 -1.93 -1.49 23.18
CA ALA A 35 -1.11 -1.74 22.02
C ALA A 35 -0.12 -0.58 21.82
N PRO A 36 1.16 -0.86 21.52
CA PRO A 36 2.12 0.19 21.20
C PRO A 36 1.51 1.11 20.13
N ARG A 37 1.70 2.43 20.27
CA ARG A 37 1.32 3.39 19.22
C ARG A 37 2.22 3.16 17.99
N SER A 38 1.94 2.11 17.24
CA SER A 38 2.50 1.87 15.92
C SER A 38 1.64 2.58 14.88
N ILE A 39 2.27 2.97 13.78
CA ILE A 39 1.57 3.50 12.60
C ILE A 39 0.69 2.40 11.96
N GLU A 40 1.00 1.13 12.27
CA GLU A 40 0.30 -0.05 11.78
C GLU A 40 -0.90 -0.38 12.68
N LEU A 41 -2.11 -0.03 12.22
CA LEU A 41 -3.39 -0.34 12.88
C LEU A 41 -3.55 -1.85 13.20
N TRP A 42 -2.89 -2.71 12.41
CA TRP A 42 -2.85 -4.16 12.60
C TRP A 42 -2.26 -4.61 13.92
N THR A 43 -1.29 -3.88 14.45
CA THR A 43 -0.73 -4.22 15.76
C THR A 43 -1.83 -4.15 16.81
N ALA A 44 -2.58 -3.05 16.89
CA ALA A 44 -3.68 -2.89 17.85
C ALA A 44 -4.81 -3.91 17.65
N ILE A 45 -5.17 -4.20 16.39
CA ILE A 45 -6.13 -5.25 16.05
C ILE A 45 -5.64 -6.61 16.55
N ASN A 46 -4.35 -6.92 16.42
CA ASN A 46 -3.80 -8.20 16.85
C ASN A 46 -3.81 -8.37 18.38
N TYR A 47 -3.43 -7.32 19.14
CA TYR A 47 -3.53 -7.35 20.61
C TYR A 47 -4.99 -7.51 21.07
N GLY A 48 -5.92 -6.79 20.44
CA GLY A 48 -7.36 -6.94 20.71
C GLY A 48 -7.89 -8.33 20.36
N GLY A 49 -7.46 -8.89 19.23
CA GLY A 49 -7.82 -10.24 18.77
C GLY A 49 -7.33 -11.33 19.73
N VAL A 50 -6.07 -11.26 20.18
CA VAL A 50 -5.53 -12.20 21.18
C VAL A 50 -6.31 -12.11 22.49
N ALA A 51 -6.58 -10.89 22.98
CA ALA A 51 -7.36 -10.69 24.20
C ALA A 51 -8.79 -11.25 24.06
N ALA A 52 -9.43 -11.05 22.91
CA ALA A 52 -10.75 -11.59 22.62
C ALA A 52 -10.76 -13.12 22.59
N VAL A 53 -9.77 -13.77 21.95
CA VAL A 53 -9.66 -15.23 21.92
C VAL A 53 -9.45 -15.80 23.34
N LEU A 54 -8.55 -15.22 24.12
CA LEU A 54 -8.31 -15.65 25.50
C LEU A 54 -9.56 -15.49 26.38
N TYR A 55 -10.27 -14.36 26.23
CA TYR A 55 -11.54 -14.12 26.92
C TYR A 55 -12.61 -15.15 26.52
N LEU A 56 -12.76 -15.44 25.22
CA LEU A 56 -13.73 -16.42 24.74
C LEU A 56 -13.43 -17.84 25.24
N ILE A 57 -12.15 -18.21 25.36
CA ILE A 57 -11.74 -19.48 25.97
C ILE A 57 -12.10 -19.49 27.46
N ALA A 58 -11.82 -18.42 28.20
CA ALA A 58 -12.19 -18.32 29.62
C ALA A 58 -13.71 -18.38 29.83
N LEU A 59 -14.48 -17.69 28.98
CA LEU A 59 -15.94 -17.69 28.98
C LEU A 59 -16.49 -19.08 28.64
N LEU A 60 -15.88 -19.79 27.69
CA LEU A 60 -16.21 -21.18 27.35
C LEU A 60 -16.04 -22.09 28.57
N ILE A 61 -14.87 -22.03 29.23
CA ILE A 61 -14.58 -22.83 30.44
C ILE A 61 -15.59 -22.53 31.55
N TYR A 62 -15.97 -21.27 31.71
CA TYR A 62 -16.99 -20.85 32.67
C TYR A 62 -18.38 -21.38 32.33
N ALA A 63 -18.82 -21.21 31.08
CA ALA A 63 -20.14 -21.66 30.60
C ALA A 63 -20.32 -23.18 30.62
N LEU A 64 -19.22 -23.95 30.61
CA LEU A 64 -19.23 -25.41 30.74
C LEU A 64 -19.37 -25.90 32.20
N ARG A 65 -19.41 -25.02 33.20
CA ARG A 65 -19.63 -25.40 34.61
C ARG A 65 -21.10 -25.85 34.84
N LYS A 66 -21.33 -26.65 35.89
CA LYS A 66 -22.68 -27.06 36.33
C LYS A 66 -23.51 -25.78 36.64
N PRO A 67 -24.82 -25.69 36.29
CA PRO A 67 -25.85 -26.71 36.51
C PRO A 67 -26.44 -27.37 35.24
N LEU A 68 -25.86 -27.14 34.06
CA LEU A 68 -26.45 -27.58 32.79
C LEU A 68 -26.38 -29.10 32.55
N VAL A 69 -27.45 -29.65 31.97
CA VAL A 69 -27.55 -31.05 31.53
C VAL A 69 -26.44 -31.37 30.53
N ALA A 70 -25.81 -32.55 30.66
CA ALA A 70 -24.63 -32.94 29.89
C ALA A 70 -24.78 -32.79 28.36
N LYS A 71 -25.96 -33.10 27.81
CA LYS A 71 -26.24 -32.94 26.36
C LYS A 71 -26.17 -31.48 25.89
N HIS A 72 -26.74 -30.54 26.64
CA HIS A 72 -26.72 -29.12 26.29
C HIS A 72 -25.30 -28.54 26.41
N ARG A 73 -24.54 -29.03 27.39
CA ARG A 73 -23.12 -28.66 27.58
C ARG A 73 -22.26 -29.09 26.40
N LEU A 74 -22.47 -30.30 25.88
CA LEU A 74 -21.78 -30.79 24.69
C LEU A 74 -22.07 -29.90 23.47
N TRP A 75 -23.35 -29.62 23.21
CA TRP A 75 -23.74 -28.77 22.08
C TRP A 75 -23.20 -27.35 22.19
N MET A 76 -23.29 -26.71 23.36
CA MET A 76 -22.72 -25.38 23.57
C MET A 76 -21.20 -25.37 23.42
N GLY A 77 -20.51 -26.41 23.94
CA GLY A 77 -19.08 -26.56 23.75
C GLY A 77 -18.68 -26.66 22.28
N VAL A 78 -19.39 -27.51 21.51
CA VAL A 78 -19.16 -27.66 20.06
C VAL A 78 -19.43 -26.35 19.33
N CYS A 79 -20.59 -25.71 19.55
CA CYS A 79 -20.93 -24.44 18.91
C CYS A 79 -19.90 -23.35 19.22
N ALA A 80 -19.48 -23.23 20.47
CA ALA A 80 -18.52 -22.21 20.87
C ALA A 80 -17.10 -22.50 20.34
N VAL A 81 -16.66 -23.76 20.28
CA VAL A 81 -15.41 -24.13 19.60
C VAL A 81 -15.48 -23.78 18.11
N ILE A 82 -16.60 -24.04 17.45
CA ILE A 82 -16.82 -23.67 16.05
C ILE A 82 -16.75 -22.15 15.88
N VAL A 83 -17.43 -21.37 16.73
CA VAL A 83 -17.42 -19.90 16.66
C VAL A 83 -16.02 -19.33 16.90
N ILE A 84 -15.31 -19.80 17.92
CA ILE A 84 -13.92 -19.38 18.21
C ILE A 84 -13.00 -19.76 17.04
N GLY A 85 -13.15 -20.98 16.51
CA GLY A 85 -12.37 -21.47 15.38
C GLY A 85 -12.60 -20.66 14.11
N LEU A 86 -13.86 -20.39 13.76
CA LEU A 86 -14.22 -19.57 12.60
C LEU A 86 -13.74 -18.13 12.76
N ALA A 87 -13.93 -17.52 13.92
CA ALA A 87 -13.47 -16.15 14.18
C ALA A 87 -11.93 -16.03 14.10
N SER A 88 -11.20 -17.01 14.62
CA SER A 88 -9.74 -17.05 14.53
C SER A 88 -9.28 -17.25 13.09
N PHE A 89 -9.94 -18.15 12.35
CA PHE A 89 -9.64 -18.40 10.94
C PHE A 89 -9.90 -17.19 10.05
N THR A 90 -11.03 -16.50 10.23
CA THR A 90 -11.34 -15.29 9.45
C THR A 90 -10.38 -14.15 9.77
N TRP A 91 -9.98 -13.99 11.03
CA TRP A 91 -8.97 -13.01 11.43
C TRP A 91 -7.61 -13.29 10.77
N MET A 92 -7.10 -14.52 10.83
CA MET A 92 -5.85 -14.91 10.14
C MET A 92 -5.92 -14.70 8.62
N ARG A 93 -7.07 -15.03 8.01
CA ARG A 93 -7.32 -14.81 6.57
C ARG A 93 -7.31 -13.32 6.22
N MET A 94 -7.86 -12.47 7.08
CA MET A 94 -7.94 -11.03 6.85
C MET A 94 -6.55 -10.38 6.84
N GLU A 95 -5.67 -10.77 7.76
CA GLU A 95 -4.27 -10.31 7.79
C GLU A 95 -3.54 -10.69 6.50
N SER A 96 -3.66 -11.95 6.06
CA SER A 96 -3.07 -12.42 4.80
C SER A 96 -3.62 -11.68 3.58
N GLN A 97 -4.94 -11.44 3.53
CA GLN A 97 -5.56 -10.68 2.43
C GLN A 97 -5.06 -9.25 2.36
N VAL A 98 -4.82 -8.58 3.49
CA VAL A 98 -4.38 -7.19 3.49
C VAL A 98 -2.93 -7.08 3.03
N HIS A 99 -2.06 -8.00 3.43
CA HIS A 99 -0.69 -8.07 2.90
C HIS A 99 -0.71 -8.32 1.38
N TRP A 100 -1.52 -9.27 0.92
CA TRP A 100 -1.69 -9.56 -0.50
C TRP A 100 -2.23 -8.35 -1.28
N GLN A 101 -3.20 -7.61 -0.73
CA GLN A 101 -3.70 -6.38 -1.32
C GLN A 101 -2.62 -5.30 -1.41
N ALA A 102 -1.84 -5.10 -0.35
CA ALA A 102 -0.75 -4.14 -0.34
C ALA A 102 0.31 -4.48 -1.42
N GLU A 103 0.71 -5.75 -1.50
CA GLU A 103 1.65 -6.22 -2.52
C GLU A 103 1.08 -6.06 -3.94
N THR A 104 -0.18 -6.42 -4.14
CA THR A 104 -0.87 -6.28 -5.43
C THR A 104 -0.98 -4.81 -5.85
N LEU A 105 -1.30 -3.91 -4.92
CA LEU A 105 -1.36 -2.47 -5.18
C LEU A 105 0.03 -1.92 -5.54
N MET A 106 1.10 -2.38 -4.89
CA MET A 106 2.46 -2.02 -5.24
C MET A 106 2.84 -2.53 -6.63
N HIS A 107 2.44 -3.74 -6.99
CA HIS A 107 2.64 -4.29 -8.32
C HIS A 107 1.89 -3.47 -9.39
N ILE A 108 0.59 -3.18 -9.18
CA ILE A 108 -0.22 -2.33 -10.06
C ILE A 108 0.43 -0.96 -10.23
N ARG A 109 0.83 -0.33 -9.12
CA ARG A 109 1.55 0.94 -9.13
C ARG A 109 2.84 0.85 -9.95
N GLY A 110 3.58 -0.25 -9.85
CA GLY A 110 4.80 -0.45 -10.64
C GLY A 110 4.54 -0.62 -12.13
N VAL A 111 3.46 -1.29 -12.53
CA VAL A 111 3.05 -1.39 -13.94
C VAL A 111 2.63 -0.03 -14.49
N ILE A 112 1.77 0.69 -13.77
CA ILE A 112 1.31 2.03 -14.16
C ILE A 112 2.49 3.00 -14.20
N GLY A 113 3.34 3.01 -13.18
CA GLY A 113 4.53 3.86 -13.09
C GLY A 113 5.43 3.68 -14.31
N ARG A 114 5.77 2.43 -14.68
CA ARG A 114 6.51 2.13 -15.91
C ARG A 114 5.83 2.67 -17.17
N GLY A 115 4.52 2.49 -17.28
CA GLY A 115 3.74 3.00 -18.41
C GLY A 115 3.85 4.52 -18.55
N VAL A 116 3.66 5.24 -17.44
CA VAL A 116 3.77 6.71 -17.39
C VAL A 116 5.20 7.15 -17.69
N MET A 117 6.21 6.52 -17.09
CA MET A 117 7.63 6.82 -17.36
C MET A 117 7.94 6.74 -18.85
N ARG A 118 7.54 5.65 -19.52
CA ARG A 118 7.78 5.44 -20.95
C ARG A 118 7.03 6.44 -21.80
N TYR A 119 5.78 6.72 -21.46
CA TYR A 119 4.95 7.69 -22.16
C TYR A 119 5.57 9.09 -22.10
N GLU A 120 5.94 9.56 -20.92
CA GLU A 120 6.52 10.90 -20.70
C GLU A 120 7.88 11.05 -21.40
N MET A 121 8.75 10.05 -21.29
CA MET A 121 10.04 10.07 -22.00
C MET A 121 9.86 10.07 -23.52
N SER A 122 9.01 9.15 -24.02
CA SER A 122 8.83 8.98 -25.46
C SER A 122 8.10 10.16 -26.08
N SER A 123 7.13 10.77 -25.40
CA SER A 123 6.37 11.91 -25.93
C SER A 123 7.28 13.11 -26.20
N VAL A 124 8.17 13.43 -25.25
CA VAL A 124 9.12 14.54 -25.38
C VAL A 124 10.14 14.25 -26.48
N MET A 125 10.70 13.03 -26.51
CA MET A 125 11.74 12.67 -27.48
C MET A 125 11.19 12.52 -28.91
N LEU A 126 9.98 11.98 -29.08
CA LEU A 126 9.30 11.93 -30.39
C LEU A 126 8.97 13.33 -30.90
N LYS A 127 8.47 14.22 -30.03
CA LYS A 127 8.20 15.60 -30.42
C LYS A 127 9.49 16.33 -30.83
N THR A 128 10.60 16.04 -30.17
CA THR A 128 11.92 16.59 -30.54
C THR A 128 12.38 16.05 -31.89
N LEU A 129 12.21 14.74 -32.14
CA LEU A 129 12.61 14.10 -33.38
C LEU A 129 11.76 14.56 -34.57
N ASP A 130 10.43 14.66 -34.39
CA ASP A 130 9.48 15.14 -35.39
C ASP A 130 9.81 16.58 -35.81
N GLU A 131 10.04 17.46 -34.84
CA GLU A 131 10.44 18.85 -35.08
C GLU A 131 11.80 18.96 -35.77
N PHE A 132 12.75 18.10 -35.38
CA PHE A 132 14.06 18.03 -36.02
C PHE A 132 13.92 17.67 -37.51
N TYR A 133 13.08 16.70 -37.87
CA TYR A 133 12.88 16.34 -39.27
C TYR A 133 12.03 17.33 -40.06
N LYS A 134 11.12 18.06 -39.41
CA LYS A 134 10.28 19.09 -40.06
C LYS A 134 11.06 20.36 -40.40
N ASP A 135 11.81 20.91 -39.46
CA ASP A 135 12.44 22.23 -39.60
C ASP A 135 13.96 22.19 -39.37
N GLY A 136 14.40 21.45 -38.35
CA GLY A 136 15.80 21.43 -37.93
C GLY A 136 16.76 20.87 -38.98
N PHE A 137 16.36 19.82 -39.68
CA PHE A 137 17.17 19.13 -40.68
C PHE A 137 17.46 20.02 -41.88
N HIS A 138 16.46 20.78 -42.33
CA HIS A 138 16.59 21.72 -43.45
C HIS A 138 17.42 22.95 -43.08
N THR A 139 17.36 23.38 -41.82
CA THR A 139 18.10 24.55 -41.30
C THR A 139 19.48 24.19 -40.73
N LYS A 140 19.87 22.90 -40.77
CA LYS A 140 21.10 22.37 -40.15
C LYS A 140 21.21 22.65 -38.65
N GLU A 141 20.06 22.78 -37.98
CA GLU A 141 19.98 22.89 -36.53
C GLU A 141 20.30 21.54 -35.88
N SER A 142 20.99 21.55 -34.73
CA SER A 142 21.30 20.33 -33.98
C SER A 142 20.08 19.81 -33.22
N LEU A 143 20.04 18.50 -32.96
CA LEU A 143 18.97 17.86 -32.19
C LEU A 143 18.86 18.44 -30.78
N ALA A 144 20.00 18.70 -30.14
CA ALA A 144 20.06 19.39 -28.84
C ALA A 144 19.46 20.80 -28.87
N ASN A 145 19.61 21.55 -29.96
CA ASN A 145 19.05 22.90 -30.07
C ASN A 145 17.53 22.86 -30.23
N VAL A 146 17.02 21.94 -31.05
CA VAL A 146 15.57 21.67 -31.16
C VAL A 146 14.99 21.31 -29.79
N PHE A 147 15.67 20.43 -29.05
CA PHE A 147 15.25 20.04 -27.70
C PHE A 147 15.22 21.21 -26.71
N ARG A 148 16.24 22.09 -26.74
CA ARG A 148 16.28 23.32 -25.92
C ARG A 148 15.19 24.32 -26.28
N ARG A 149 14.80 24.41 -27.56
CA ARG A 149 13.68 25.24 -27.98
C ARG A 149 12.37 24.76 -27.37
N GLN A 150 12.16 23.43 -27.34
CA GLN A 150 10.98 22.82 -26.73
C GLN A 150 11.01 22.85 -25.20
N ASN A 151 12.21 22.85 -24.60
CA ASN A 151 12.42 22.88 -23.15
C ASN A 151 13.40 24.01 -22.78
N PRO A 152 12.94 25.27 -22.72
CA PRO A 152 13.81 26.42 -22.46
C PRO A 152 14.53 26.32 -21.11
N GLY A 153 15.83 26.62 -21.11
CA GLY A 153 16.66 26.57 -19.90
C GLY A 153 17.14 25.17 -19.49
N VAL A 154 16.88 24.15 -20.30
CA VAL A 154 17.30 22.78 -19.99
C VAL A 154 18.83 22.62 -20.07
N VAL A 155 19.39 22.03 -19.01
CA VAL A 155 20.79 21.60 -18.93
C VAL A 155 20.86 20.17 -18.39
N VAL A 156 22.05 19.56 -18.44
CA VAL A 156 22.26 18.24 -17.83
C VAL A 156 22.00 18.33 -16.33
N GLY A 157 21.21 17.39 -15.81
CA GLY A 157 20.73 17.34 -14.43
C GLY A 157 19.36 17.98 -14.21
N THR A 158 18.80 18.68 -15.19
CA THR A 158 17.47 19.30 -15.07
C THR A 158 16.35 18.25 -15.17
N ASN A 159 15.39 18.30 -14.24
CA ASN A 159 14.12 17.59 -14.38
C ASN A 159 13.19 18.39 -15.33
N ILE A 160 12.90 17.83 -16.50
CA ILE A 160 12.07 18.47 -17.53
C ILE A 160 10.57 18.22 -17.32
N ARG A 161 10.22 17.28 -16.45
CA ARG A 161 8.83 16.97 -16.13
C ARG A 161 8.34 17.85 -14.98
N LYS A 162 7.19 18.49 -15.16
CA LYS A 162 6.49 19.19 -14.09
C LYS A 162 5.67 18.18 -13.26
N PRO A 163 5.74 18.24 -11.92
CA PRO A 163 4.91 17.38 -11.07
C PRO A 163 3.43 17.74 -11.28
N ASN A 164 2.59 16.72 -11.39
CA ASN A 164 1.14 16.91 -11.57
C ASN A 164 0.43 17.22 -10.24
N TRP A 165 1.06 16.92 -9.10
CA TRP A 165 0.55 17.13 -7.74
C TRP A 165 1.70 17.03 -6.71
N ASP A 166 1.47 17.47 -5.47
CA ASP A 166 2.53 17.65 -4.44
C ASP A 166 3.25 16.36 -3.99
N GLY A 167 2.74 15.18 -4.34
CA GLY A 167 3.39 13.88 -4.06
C GLY A 167 3.86 13.14 -5.30
N ASP A 168 3.84 13.79 -6.47
CA ASP A 168 4.36 13.24 -7.71
C ASP A 168 5.88 13.14 -7.66
N ALA A 169 6.40 11.93 -7.47
CA ALA A 169 7.82 11.69 -7.30
C ALA A 169 8.49 11.07 -8.54
N LEU A 170 7.77 11.05 -9.66
CA LEU A 170 8.32 10.71 -10.96
C LEU A 170 9.11 11.91 -11.52
N GLN A 171 10.34 11.66 -11.94
CA GLN A 171 11.23 12.66 -12.50
C GLN A 171 11.73 12.19 -13.86
N VAL A 172 11.89 13.13 -14.79
CA VAL A 172 12.52 12.90 -16.09
C VAL A 172 13.71 13.83 -16.18
N ILE A 173 14.91 13.30 -16.00
CA ILE A 173 16.15 14.07 -15.87
C ILE A 173 16.97 13.96 -17.14
N VAL A 174 17.47 15.08 -17.64
CA VAL A 174 18.42 15.08 -18.76
C VAL A 174 19.80 14.66 -18.26
N THR A 175 20.37 13.61 -18.85
CA THR A 175 21.65 13.05 -18.42
C THR A 175 22.74 13.29 -19.45
N ARG A 176 22.36 13.50 -20.71
CA ARG A 176 23.27 13.85 -21.79
C ARG A 176 22.58 14.76 -22.80
N LEU A 177 23.28 15.79 -23.24
CA LEU A 177 22.76 16.78 -24.20
C LEU A 177 23.88 17.21 -25.16
N GLU A 178 24.07 16.42 -26.21
CA GLU A 178 25.05 16.60 -27.27
C GLU A 178 24.34 16.94 -28.60
N PRO A 179 25.04 17.49 -29.61
CA PRO A 179 24.41 17.94 -30.86
C PRO A 179 23.54 16.90 -31.57
N ASP A 180 23.90 15.62 -31.51
CA ASP A 180 23.27 14.49 -32.20
C ASP A 180 22.73 13.40 -31.25
N LEU A 181 22.89 13.61 -29.94
CA LEU A 181 22.56 12.64 -28.90
C LEU A 181 21.93 13.33 -27.69
N ILE A 182 20.73 12.88 -27.33
CA ILE A 182 20.05 13.30 -26.11
C ILE A 182 19.75 12.07 -25.28
N GLU A 183 20.11 12.11 -24.00
CA GLU A 183 19.80 11.05 -23.05
C GLU A 183 18.98 11.64 -21.92
N ILE A 184 17.86 10.97 -21.63
CA ILE A 184 17.05 11.23 -20.44
C ILE A 184 16.94 9.95 -19.63
N VAL A 185 16.85 10.14 -18.32
CA VAL A 185 16.53 9.08 -17.37
C VAL A 185 15.25 9.45 -16.65
N SER A 186 14.32 8.51 -16.65
CA SER A 186 13.11 8.57 -15.84
C SER A 186 13.28 7.70 -14.60
N GLN A 187 12.84 8.20 -13.46
CA GLN A 187 12.91 7.48 -12.19
C GLN A 187 11.70 7.83 -11.32
N GLU A 188 11.25 6.85 -10.54
CA GLU A 188 10.12 6.99 -9.61
C GLU A 188 10.55 6.53 -8.23
N THR A 189 10.12 7.26 -7.22
CA THR A 189 10.67 7.16 -5.86
C THR A 189 9.96 6.10 -5.01
N TYR A 190 8.77 5.69 -5.42
CA TYR A 190 7.90 4.78 -4.69
C TYR A 190 7.62 3.47 -5.43
N VAL A 191 8.29 3.26 -6.57
CA VAL A 191 8.12 2.05 -7.38
C VAL A 191 9.43 1.25 -7.31
N PRO A 192 9.38 0.03 -6.76
CA PRO A 192 10.55 -0.83 -6.71
C PRO A 192 10.94 -1.27 -8.12
N GLY A 193 12.25 -1.26 -8.39
CA GLY A 193 12.87 -1.87 -9.56
C GLY A 193 13.11 -3.37 -9.36
N ARG A 194 13.85 -3.99 -10.28
CA ARG A 194 14.17 -5.44 -10.21
C ARG A 194 15.26 -5.77 -9.19
N ASP A 195 16.30 -4.96 -9.14
CA ASP A 195 17.46 -5.11 -8.27
C ASP A 195 17.33 -4.18 -7.05
N PRO A 196 17.20 -4.73 -5.82
CA PRO A 196 17.13 -3.93 -4.60
C PRO A 196 18.43 -3.21 -4.23
N GLN A 197 19.58 -3.62 -4.79
CA GLN A 197 20.88 -3.00 -4.57
C GLN A 197 21.20 -1.88 -5.57
N PHE A 198 20.42 -1.75 -6.64
CA PHE A 198 20.60 -0.68 -7.62
C PHE A 198 20.36 0.68 -7.00
N LYS A 199 21.33 1.59 -7.12
CA LYS A 199 21.24 2.96 -6.64
C LYS A 199 20.82 3.88 -7.79
N ASN A 200 19.61 4.42 -7.71
CA ASN A 200 19.12 5.37 -8.70
C ASN A 200 19.88 6.70 -8.63
N ARG A 201 19.65 7.60 -9.59
CA ARG A 201 20.34 8.90 -9.64
C ARG A 201 20.07 9.81 -8.43
N ASN A 202 18.93 9.65 -7.77
CA ASN A 202 18.62 10.35 -6.52
C ASN A 202 19.25 9.71 -5.28
N GLY A 203 20.06 8.66 -5.45
CA GLY A 203 20.73 7.96 -4.37
C GLY A 203 19.85 6.97 -3.59
N ARG A 204 18.63 6.71 -4.04
CA ARG A 204 17.72 5.71 -3.44
C ARG A 204 18.00 4.33 -4.01
N LEU A 205 18.00 3.35 -3.12
CA LEU A 205 18.26 1.95 -3.45
C LEU A 205 16.97 1.25 -3.87
N GLY A 206 17.08 0.34 -4.84
CA GLY A 206 16.00 -0.57 -5.21
C GLY A 206 14.85 0.08 -5.98
N MET A 207 15.02 1.32 -6.44
CA MET A 207 13.98 2.06 -7.14
C MET A 207 14.12 1.93 -8.65
N ILE A 208 12.98 2.02 -9.33
CA ILE A 208 12.91 1.87 -10.77
C ILE A 208 13.63 3.02 -11.49
N GLN A 209 14.35 2.68 -12.56
CA GLN A 209 15.01 3.65 -13.42
C GLN A 209 15.01 3.14 -14.87
N GLU A 210 14.55 3.99 -15.78
CA GLU A 210 14.57 3.71 -17.21
C GLU A 210 15.27 4.85 -17.94
N LYS A 211 16.02 4.51 -18.99
CA LYS A 211 16.79 5.45 -19.79
C LYS A 211 16.26 5.45 -21.22
N LEU A 212 16.11 6.64 -21.80
CA LEU A 212 15.79 6.82 -23.20
C LEU A 212 16.89 7.63 -23.88
N VAL A 213 17.43 7.06 -24.95
CA VAL A 213 18.46 7.67 -25.78
C VAL A 213 17.84 8.06 -27.12
N LEU A 214 17.87 9.34 -27.45
CA LEU A 214 17.47 9.88 -28.75
C LEU A 214 18.70 10.21 -29.58
N THR A 215 18.69 9.74 -30.82
CA THR A 215 19.65 10.11 -31.86
C THR A 215 18.89 10.55 -33.11
N ASN A 216 19.61 11.10 -34.09
CA ASN A 216 19.03 11.35 -35.41
C ASN A 216 18.39 10.09 -36.04
N ARG A 217 18.93 8.89 -35.78
CA ARG A 217 18.41 7.63 -36.34
C ARG A 217 17.14 7.12 -35.66
N GLY A 218 16.83 7.62 -34.47
CA GLY A 218 15.67 7.18 -33.70
C GLY A 218 15.96 7.10 -32.19
N MET A 219 15.04 6.44 -31.49
CA MET A 219 15.05 6.31 -30.04
C MET A 219 15.35 4.88 -29.60
N THR A 220 16.16 4.74 -28.56
CA THR A 220 16.45 3.45 -27.91
C THR A 220 16.12 3.51 -26.43
N HIS A 221 15.29 2.58 -25.98
CA HIS A 221 14.87 2.47 -24.59
C HIS A 221 15.67 1.40 -23.86
N VAL A 222 16.19 1.72 -22.66
CA VAL A 222 16.99 0.83 -21.83
C VAL A 222 16.39 0.79 -20.43
N ILE A 223 16.00 -0.39 -19.96
CA ILE A 223 15.56 -0.60 -18.59
C ILE A 223 16.83 -0.75 -17.74
N GLU A 224 17.08 0.16 -16.81
CA GLU A 224 18.27 0.11 -15.95
C GLU A 224 17.97 -0.62 -14.64
N ASN A 225 16.77 -0.45 -14.10
CA ASN A 225 16.26 -1.20 -12.95
C ASN A 225 14.73 -1.26 -12.92
#